data_AF-A0A3C0JNT1-F1
#
_entry.id   AF-A0A3C0JNT1-F1
#
_cell.length_a   1.000
_cell.length_b   1.000
_cell.length_c   1.000
_cell.angle_alpha   90.00
_cell.angle_beta   90.00
_cell.angle_gamma   90.00
#
_symmetry.space_group_name_H-M   'P 1'
#
loop_
_entity.id
_entity.type
_entity.pdbx_description
1 polymer ?
#
loop_
_entity_poly.entity_id
_entity_poly.type
_entity_poly.pdbx_seq_one_letter_code
_entity_poly.pdbx_strand_id
1 'polypeptide(L)'
;MRERLDDPPTTVPATGWDYTSEDGTEICLLPSGTPFQQSHIYEFTYTAKNPVIAGIGLAATRDFVSFLRSATAAEGNPLAGDVQHTFSYSISQPSRTLNDLQELGFNEDLNGQRVFDGILSHTGGGSGDQINFRFAQTGRTERNRQNHLYPESVFPFAHQVLTDHLSGKTAGRGERGEASGTTPKRFEINTANEYWVKACSLLHTDTQGNDLLDPENVRFYLLSGLSHGVGDITNKGEGQQFTNAVSPHAAHRALLAALDEWVSEGTTPPESQIPRRSVDAALAVPQPGSLTGIVPQDELGWPDIPGVTYNGLTTTRYHLDFGEDIDSGIASNYPPSVAGRPAYPIFVSKVDEDGNEVAGVRLPEVEAPVATTTGWALRRAGFSENEGCESNGQHIPFAVTKAERVVSGDPRLSLEERYKNHDGYVQAVTKAARKLEKQRFLLPADVQQYIKDAQASDVLNP
;
A
#
# COMPACT_ATOMS: atom_id res chain seq x y z
N MET A 1 2.38 -24.50 13.49
CA MET A 1 1.08 -23.81 13.67
C MET A 1 1.17 -22.89 14.87
N ARG A 2 0.47 -21.77 14.85
CA ARG A 2 0.37 -20.82 15.98
C ARG A 2 -0.98 -20.11 15.93
N GLU A 3 -1.50 -19.70 17.08
CA GLU A 3 -2.77 -18.97 17.13
C GLU A 3 -2.58 -17.50 16.74
N ARG A 4 -1.54 -16.86 17.30
CA ARG A 4 -1.16 -15.47 17.01
C ARG A 4 0.19 -15.41 16.31
N LEU A 5 0.48 -14.31 15.62
CA LEU A 5 1.73 -14.20 14.85
C LEU A 5 2.98 -14.29 15.74
N ASP A 6 2.94 -13.68 16.93
CA ASP A 6 4.07 -13.65 17.88
C ASP A 6 4.12 -14.88 18.80
N ASP A 7 3.13 -15.78 18.72
CA ASP A 7 3.18 -17.01 19.51
C ASP A 7 4.30 -17.93 19.01
N PRO A 8 5.04 -18.60 19.92
CA PRO A 8 5.97 -19.65 19.54
C PRO A 8 5.25 -20.73 18.72
N PRO A 9 5.74 -21.07 17.51
CA PRO A 9 5.08 -22.06 16.68
C PRO A 9 5.17 -23.46 17.31
N THR A 10 4.04 -24.17 17.33
CA THR A 10 4.00 -25.60 17.63
C THR A 10 4.17 -26.39 16.34
N THR A 11 5.10 -27.34 16.33
CA THR A 11 5.32 -28.21 15.16
C THR A 11 4.13 -29.13 14.92
N VAL A 12 3.56 -29.07 13.71
CA VAL A 12 2.73 -30.16 13.19
C VAL A 12 3.69 -31.13 12.50
N PRO A 13 3.81 -32.39 12.99
CA PRO A 13 4.79 -33.33 12.44
C PRO A 13 4.54 -33.59 10.96
N ALA A 14 5.56 -34.00 10.21
CA ALA A 14 5.42 -34.30 8.78
C ALA A 14 4.31 -35.35 8.51
N THR A 15 4.11 -36.31 9.42
CA THR A 15 3.03 -37.31 9.38
C THR A 15 1.64 -36.75 9.69
N GLY A 16 1.53 -35.47 10.04
CA GLY A 16 0.29 -34.75 10.28
C GLY A 16 -0.22 -33.95 9.09
N TRP A 17 0.49 -34.01 7.95
CA TRP A 17 0.15 -33.35 6.71
C TRP A 17 -0.06 -34.38 5.60
N ASP A 18 -0.93 -34.06 4.66
CA ASP A 18 -1.06 -34.78 3.39
C ASP A 18 -1.45 -33.81 2.27
N TYR A 19 -1.37 -34.26 1.02
CA TYR A 19 -1.94 -33.54 -0.11
C TYR A 19 -3.37 -34.02 -0.38
N THR A 20 -4.27 -33.12 -0.81
CA THR A 20 -5.65 -33.51 -1.14
C THR A 20 -5.76 -34.25 -2.48
N SER A 21 -4.71 -34.20 -3.30
CA SER A 21 -4.64 -34.81 -4.64
C SER A 21 -3.23 -35.30 -4.96
N GLU A 22 -3.13 -36.25 -5.90
CA GLU A 22 -1.84 -36.72 -6.44
C GLU A 22 -1.06 -35.61 -7.16
N ASP A 23 -1.76 -34.58 -7.66
CA ASP A 23 -1.17 -33.40 -8.28
C ASP A 23 -0.46 -32.48 -7.27
N GLY A 24 -0.71 -32.66 -5.96
CA GLY A 24 -0.01 -31.94 -4.89
C GLY A 24 -0.31 -30.43 -4.85
N THR A 25 -1.48 -30.01 -5.34
CA THR A 25 -1.87 -28.60 -5.47
C THR A 25 -2.52 -28.00 -4.22
N GLU A 26 -2.92 -28.84 -3.27
CA GLU A 26 -3.61 -28.46 -2.05
C GLU A 26 -3.18 -29.37 -0.89
N ILE A 27 -3.16 -28.83 0.33
CA ILE A 27 -2.73 -29.53 1.55
C ILE A 27 -3.90 -29.76 2.52
N CYS A 28 -3.84 -30.82 3.31
CA CYS A 28 -4.76 -31.09 4.41
C CYS A 28 -4.03 -31.56 5.68
N LEU A 29 -4.74 -31.52 6.80
CA LEU A 29 -4.28 -32.07 8.07
C LEU A 29 -4.74 -33.52 8.24
N LEU A 30 -3.90 -34.33 8.86
CA LEU A 30 -4.20 -35.71 9.22
C LEU A 30 -4.59 -35.85 10.71
N PRO A 31 -5.46 -36.83 11.05
CA PRO A 31 -6.15 -37.77 10.15
C PRO A 31 -7.18 -37.08 9.24
N SER A 32 -7.54 -37.74 8.14
CA SER A 32 -8.53 -37.21 7.17
C SER A 32 -9.80 -36.73 7.88
N GLY A 33 -10.26 -35.53 7.50
CA GLY A 33 -11.36 -34.83 8.17
C GLY A 33 -10.93 -33.85 9.26
N THR A 34 -9.63 -33.73 9.58
CA THR A 34 -9.13 -32.73 10.52
C THR A 34 -9.15 -31.34 9.88
N PRO A 35 -9.95 -30.39 10.40
CA PRO A 35 -10.00 -29.04 9.83
C PRO A 35 -8.81 -28.20 10.29
N PHE A 36 -8.38 -27.27 9.45
CA PHE A 36 -7.57 -26.14 9.93
C PHE A 36 -8.37 -25.33 10.94
N GLN A 37 -7.71 -24.94 12.03
CA GLN A 37 -8.38 -24.14 13.05
C GLN A 37 -8.59 -22.72 12.54
N GLN A 38 -9.81 -22.20 12.72
CA GLN A 38 -10.15 -20.85 12.29
C GLN A 38 -9.18 -19.85 12.94
N SER A 39 -8.73 -18.90 12.12
CA SER A 39 -7.81 -17.84 12.53
C SER A 39 -6.47 -18.34 13.09
N HIS A 40 -6.05 -19.58 12.89
CA HIS A 40 -4.68 -20.00 13.22
C HIS A 40 -3.75 -19.82 12.01
N ILE A 41 -2.46 -19.59 12.25
CA ILE A 41 -1.43 -19.55 11.22
C ILE A 41 -0.80 -20.93 11.09
N TYR A 42 -0.77 -21.42 9.86
CA TYR A 42 -0.11 -22.65 9.48
C TYR A 42 1.00 -22.34 8.47
N GLU A 43 2.17 -22.92 8.71
CA GLU A 43 3.33 -22.80 7.83
C GLU A 43 3.70 -24.21 7.37
N PHE A 44 3.73 -24.41 6.06
CA PHE A 44 4.10 -25.66 5.41
C PHE A 44 5.29 -25.41 4.49
N THR A 45 6.42 -26.03 4.82
CA THR A 45 7.68 -25.90 4.08
C THR A 45 8.06 -27.26 3.51
N TYR A 46 8.37 -27.30 2.22
CA TYR A 46 8.70 -28.52 1.50
C TYR A 46 9.80 -28.26 0.46
N THR A 47 10.52 -29.31 0.07
CA THR A 47 11.51 -29.24 -1.00
C THR A 47 10.79 -29.20 -2.36
N ALA A 48 10.79 -28.03 -3.00
CA ALA A 48 10.22 -27.86 -4.34
C ALA A 48 11.20 -28.33 -5.45
N LYS A 49 10.66 -28.60 -6.64
CA LYS A 49 11.42 -28.95 -7.86
C LYS A 49 10.84 -28.21 -9.07
N ASN A 50 11.62 -28.07 -10.13
CA ASN A 50 11.20 -27.48 -11.41
C ASN A 50 10.66 -26.03 -11.29
N PRO A 51 11.49 -25.06 -10.86
CA PRO A 51 11.07 -23.65 -10.80
C PRO A 51 10.71 -23.12 -12.18
N VAL A 52 9.73 -22.23 -12.25
CA VAL A 52 9.37 -21.49 -13.47
C VAL A 52 10.27 -20.26 -13.65
N ILE A 53 10.44 -19.80 -14.89
CA ILE A 53 11.11 -18.53 -15.20
C ILE A 53 10.07 -17.40 -15.09
N ALA A 54 9.80 -16.92 -13.88
CA ALA A 54 8.74 -15.93 -13.64
C ALA A 54 9.03 -14.57 -14.33
N GLY A 55 10.30 -14.16 -14.41
CA GLY A 55 10.72 -12.90 -15.04
C GLY A 55 10.41 -12.76 -16.53
N ILE A 56 10.07 -13.84 -17.25
CA ILE A 56 9.74 -13.76 -18.68
C ILE A 56 8.51 -12.88 -18.96
N GLY A 57 7.61 -12.71 -17.98
CA GLY A 57 6.46 -11.82 -18.09
C GLY A 57 6.85 -10.35 -18.26
N LEU A 58 7.97 -9.91 -17.67
CA LEU A 58 8.48 -8.54 -17.85
C LEU A 58 8.95 -8.32 -19.30
N ALA A 59 9.69 -9.31 -19.84
CA ALA A 59 10.16 -9.27 -21.22
C ALA A 59 8.99 -9.27 -22.21
N ALA A 60 7.99 -10.14 -21.99
CA ALA A 60 6.78 -10.18 -22.81
C ALA A 60 6.02 -8.84 -22.79
N THR A 61 5.91 -8.20 -21.62
CA THR A 61 5.26 -6.88 -21.48
C THR A 61 6.03 -5.82 -22.25
N ARG A 62 7.36 -5.75 -22.08
CA ARG A 62 8.25 -4.83 -22.79
C ARG A 62 8.12 -4.98 -24.30
N ASP A 63 8.26 -6.20 -24.81
CA ASP A 63 8.29 -6.48 -26.24
C ASP A 63 6.92 -6.23 -26.88
N PHE A 64 5.83 -6.55 -26.18
CA PHE A 64 4.47 -6.26 -26.64
C PHE A 64 4.21 -4.75 -26.77
N VAL A 65 4.58 -3.97 -25.76
CA VAL A 65 4.39 -2.52 -25.78
C VAL A 65 5.29 -1.86 -26.82
N SER A 66 6.55 -2.28 -26.93
CA SER A 66 7.48 -1.80 -27.97
C SER A 66 6.97 -2.14 -29.38
N PHE A 67 6.44 -3.36 -29.60
CA PHE A 67 5.82 -3.76 -30.86
C PHE A 67 4.67 -2.83 -31.23
N LEU A 68 3.72 -2.61 -30.32
CA LEU A 68 2.58 -1.71 -30.57
C LEU A 68 3.03 -0.27 -30.86
N ARG A 69 4.08 0.21 -30.16
CA ARG A 69 4.63 1.55 -30.34
C ARG A 69 5.32 1.74 -31.69
N SER A 70 6.19 0.81 -32.07
CA SER A 70 7.23 1.06 -33.06
C SER A 70 7.19 0.17 -34.30
N ALA A 71 6.53 -1.00 -34.24
CA ALA A 71 6.51 -1.90 -35.37
C ALA A 71 5.61 -1.38 -36.51
N THR A 72 5.94 -1.76 -37.73
CA THR A 72 5.25 -1.35 -38.94
C THR A 72 3.99 -2.19 -39.18
N ALA A 73 3.09 -1.70 -40.05
CA ALA A 73 1.94 -2.47 -40.50
C ALA A 73 2.36 -3.78 -41.22
N ALA A 74 3.51 -3.79 -41.90
CA ALA A 74 4.07 -4.97 -42.55
C ALA A 74 4.53 -6.05 -41.56
N GLU A 75 4.93 -5.65 -40.34
CA GLU A 75 5.26 -6.54 -39.23
C GLU A 75 4.00 -6.99 -38.44
N GLY A 76 2.81 -6.57 -38.89
CA GLY A 76 1.53 -6.95 -38.30
C GLY A 76 1.06 -6.05 -37.16
N ASN A 77 1.67 -4.88 -36.95
CA ASN A 77 1.22 -3.96 -35.91
C ASN A 77 -0.09 -3.25 -36.31
N PRO A 78 -1.19 -3.45 -35.57
CA PRO A 78 -2.47 -2.80 -35.87
C PRO A 78 -2.48 -1.29 -35.54
N LEU A 79 -1.48 -0.78 -34.83
CA LEU A 79 -1.37 0.62 -34.39
C LEU A 79 -0.20 1.36 -35.05
N ALA A 80 0.34 0.82 -36.15
CA ALA A 80 1.55 1.34 -36.78
C ALA A 80 1.41 2.82 -37.18
N GLY A 81 2.21 3.68 -36.55
CA GLY A 81 2.21 5.14 -36.81
C GLY A 81 1.19 5.94 -36.00
N ASP A 82 0.34 5.28 -35.20
CA ASP A 82 -0.72 5.93 -34.42
C ASP A 82 -0.35 6.15 -32.94
N VAL A 83 0.69 5.47 -32.43
CA VAL A 83 1.12 5.56 -31.02
C VAL A 83 2.16 6.66 -30.83
N GLN A 84 1.83 7.68 -30.04
CA GLN A 84 2.74 8.76 -29.66
C GLN A 84 3.38 8.52 -28.28
N HIS A 85 2.55 8.11 -27.32
CA HIS A 85 2.94 7.87 -25.94
C HIS A 85 2.37 6.55 -25.44
N THR A 86 3.06 5.94 -24.49
CA THR A 86 2.64 4.70 -23.83
C THR A 86 2.55 4.90 -22.32
N PHE A 87 1.45 4.43 -21.74
CA PHE A 87 1.16 4.57 -20.32
C PHE A 87 0.89 3.22 -19.67
N SER A 88 1.20 3.12 -18.38
CA SER A 88 0.72 2.05 -17.52
C SER A 88 -0.12 2.61 -16.38
N TYR A 89 -1.19 1.89 -16.04
CA TYR A 89 -2.02 2.13 -14.87
C TYR A 89 -2.18 0.80 -14.12
N SER A 90 -1.73 0.76 -12.87
CA SER A 90 -1.70 -0.46 -12.08
C SER A 90 -2.20 -0.24 -10.65
N ILE A 91 -2.74 -1.31 -10.06
CA ILE A 91 -3.23 -1.32 -8.68
C ILE A 91 -2.67 -2.57 -7.98
N SER A 92 -2.16 -2.43 -6.76
CA SER A 92 -1.69 -3.54 -5.91
C SER A 92 -0.50 -4.32 -6.54
N GLN A 93 -0.57 -5.65 -6.63
CA GLN A 93 0.52 -6.50 -7.15
C GLN A 93 1.09 -6.05 -8.52
N PRO A 94 0.27 -5.75 -9.55
CA PRO A 94 0.76 -5.13 -10.78
C PRO A 94 1.66 -3.89 -10.59
N SER A 95 1.41 -3.05 -9.58
CA SER A 95 2.27 -1.90 -9.28
C SER A 95 3.64 -2.31 -8.73
N ARG A 96 3.69 -3.42 -8.00
CA ARG A 96 4.94 -4.05 -7.54
C ARG A 96 5.69 -4.71 -8.70
N THR A 97 4.97 -5.32 -9.65
CA THR A 97 5.57 -5.79 -10.91
C THR A 97 6.21 -4.63 -11.68
N LEU A 98 5.61 -3.43 -11.67
CA LEU A 98 6.21 -2.23 -12.27
C LEU A 98 7.40 -1.66 -11.48
N ASN A 99 7.54 -1.97 -10.19
CA ASN A 99 8.78 -1.70 -9.44
C ASN A 99 9.91 -2.57 -9.99
N ASP A 100 9.68 -3.89 -10.08
CA ASP A 100 10.67 -4.84 -10.63
C ASP A 100 10.97 -4.56 -12.11
N LEU A 101 9.97 -4.20 -12.92
CA LEU A 101 10.15 -3.83 -14.34
C LEU A 101 11.14 -2.68 -14.47
N GLN A 102 10.98 -1.63 -13.66
CA GLN A 102 11.85 -0.46 -13.70
C GLN A 102 13.24 -0.76 -13.13
N GLU A 103 13.31 -1.40 -11.95
CA GLU A 103 14.57 -1.77 -11.29
C GLU A 103 15.43 -2.69 -12.16
N LEU A 104 14.79 -3.66 -12.84
CA LEU A 104 15.48 -4.60 -13.71
C LEU A 104 15.77 -4.02 -15.11
N GLY A 105 15.36 -2.78 -15.41
CA GLY A 105 15.68 -2.08 -16.66
C GLY A 105 14.81 -2.49 -17.85
N PHE A 106 13.65 -3.10 -17.61
CA PHE A 106 12.71 -3.51 -18.67
C PHE A 106 11.93 -2.33 -19.28
N ASN A 107 12.19 -1.08 -18.86
CA ASN A 107 11.66 0.10 -19.55
C ASN A 107 12.50 0.51 -20.78
N GLU A 108 13.60 -0.18 -21.04
CA GLU A 108 14.40 -0.09 -22.27
C GLU A 108 14.12 -1.31 -23.16
N ASP A 109 13.70 -1.08 -24.40
CA ASP A 109 13.48 -2.13 -25.39
C ASP A 109 14.78 -2.63 -26.04
N LEU A 110 14.66 -3.64 -26.90
CA LEU A 110 15.82 -4.26 -27.57
C LEU A 110 16.57 -3.31 -28.54
N ASN A 111 16.00 -2.14 -28.83
CA ASN A 111 16.59 -1.09 -29.67
C ASN A 111 16.98 0.16 -28.86
N GLY A 112 16.99 0.08 -27.52
CA GLY A 112 17.34 1.19 -26.63
C GLY A 112 16.24 2.26 -26.51
N GLN A 113 15.01 1.98 -26.94
CA GLN A 113 13.89 2.93 -26.84
C GLN A 113 13.14 2.75 -25.52
N ARG A 114 12.54 3.85 -25.06
CA ARG A 114 11.66 3.83 -23.88
C ARG A 114 10.38 3.04 -24.17
N VAL A 115 9.97 2.19 -23.22
CA VAL A 115 8.78 1.34 -23.33
C VAL A 115 7.53 2.04 -22.80
N PHE A 116 7.57 2.58 -21.59
CA PHE A 116 6.51 3.41 -20.99
C PHE A 116 7.00 4.84 -20.79
N ASP A 117 6.23 5.82 -21.27
CA ASP A 117 6.47 7.24 -21.02
C ASP A 117 5.89 7.69 -19.68
N GLY A 118 4.74 7.13 -19.28
CA GLY A 118 4.06 7.43 -18.03
C GLY A 118 3.69 6.16 -17.24
N ILE A 119 3.90 6.18 -15.92
CA ILE A 119 3.47 5.10 -15.01
C ILE A 119 2.65 5.69 -13.87
N LEU A 120 1.42 5.21 -13.68
CA LEU A 120 0.62 5.46 -12.48
C LEU A 120 0.51 4.16 -11.68
N SER A 121 1.20 4.13 -10.55
CA SER A 121 1.22 2.99 -9.63
C SER A 121 0.37 3.28 -8.41
N HIS A 122 -0.71 2.51 -8.22
CA HIS A 122 -1.50 2.56 -6.99
C HIS A 122 -1.18 1.37 -6.06
N THR A 123 -1.00 1.66 -4.76
CA THR A 123 -0.81 0.67 -3.67
C THR A 123 0.30 -0.36 -3.92
N GLY A 124 1.35 0.03 -4.63
CA GLY A 124 2.54 -0.80 -4.84
C GLY A 124 3.51 -0.77 -3.66
N GLY A 125 3.49 0.31 -2.87
CA GLY A 125 4.45 0.51 -1.78
C GLY A 125 5.91 0.47 -2.24
N GLY A 126 6.81 0.34 -1.26
CA GLY A 126 8.25 0.25 -1.46
C GLY A 126 8.77 -1.14 -1.79
N SER A 127 7.95 -2.06 -2.29
CA SER A 127 8.34 -3.47 -2.48
C SER A 127 8.26 -3.91 -3.95
N GLY A 128 9.12 -4.86 -4.33
CA GLY A 128 9.06 -5.54 -5.63
C GLY A 128 8.00 -6.64 -5.67
N ASP A 129 7.98 -7.46 -6.72
CA ASP A 129 7.05 -8.59 -6.90
C ASP A 129 7.72 -9.96 -6.73
N GLN A 130 9.02 -9.98 -6.37
CA GLN A 130 9.82 -11.19 -6.15
C GLN A 130 9.96 -12.04 -7.41
N ILE A 131 9.94 -11.38 -8.56
CA ILE A 131 9.82 -12.07 -9.84
C ILE A 131 11.12 -12.72 -10.32
N ASN A 132 12.26 -12.30 -9.77
CA ASN A 132 13.59 -12.79 -10.14
C ASN A 132 14.25 -13.68 -9.08
N PHE A 133 13.45 -14.48 -8.36
CA PHE A 133 13.95 -15.49 -7.40
C PHE A 133 13.58 -16.91 -7.84
N ARG A 134 14.43 -17.88 -7.51
CA ARG A 134 14.16 -19.31 -7.71
C ARG A 134 12.94 -19.71 -6.88
N PHE A 135 11.93 -20.32 -7.54
CA PHE A 135 10.61 -20.58 -6.95
C PHE A 135 9.86 -19.29 -6.55
N ALA A 136 9.97 -18.25 -7.37
CA ALA A 136 9.18 -17.03 -7.24
C ALA A 136 7.68 -17.33 -7.03
N GLN A 137 7.10 -16.66 -6.04
CA GLN A 137 5.68 -16.70 -5.70
C GLN A 137 5.16 -15.27 -5.73
N THR A 138 5.02 -14.72 -6.94
CA THR A 138 4.64 -13.31 -7.17
C THR A 138 3.28 -12.94 -6.60
N GLY A 139 2.40 -13.91 -6.35
CA GLY A 139 1.14 -13.70 -5.65
C GLY A 139 1.28 -13.46 -4.12
N ARG A 140 2.46 -13.68 -3.52
CA ARG A 140 2.67 -13.45 -2.09
C ARG A 140 2.78 -11.96 -1.79
N THR A 141 2.24 -11.59 -0.64
CA THR A 141 2.35 -10.24 -0.10
C THR A 141 2.50 -10.28 1.41
N GLU A 142 3.56 -9.68 1.90
CA GLU A 142 3.79 -9.31 3.29
C GLU A 142 2.66 -8.38 3.74
N ARG A 143 2.06 -8.73 4.88
CA ARG A 143 1.04 -7.96 5.60
C ARG A 143 1.21 -8.25 7.10
N ASN A 144 0.47 -7.58 7.99
CA ASN A 144 0.73 -7.70 9.44
C ASN A 144 0.71 -9.12 9.99
N ARG A 145 0.00 -10.08 9.38
CA ARG A 145 -0.18 -11.47 9.83
C ARG A 145 0.44 -12.52 8.89
N GLN A 146 0.94 -12.17 7.71
CA GLN A 146 1.39 -13.13 6.71
C GLN A 146 2.63 -12.71 5.92
N ASN A 147 3.36 -13.71 5.39
CA ASN A 147 4.43 -13.60 4.38
C ASN A 147 5.66 -12.72 4.73
N HIS A 148 5.81 -12.26 5.97
CA HIS A 148 6.98 -11.46 6.43
C HIS A 148 8.36 -12.07 6.14
N LEU A 149 8.44 -13.41 6.08
CA LEU A 149 9.69 -14.13 5.90
C LEU A 149 9.99 -14.46 4.43
N TYR A 150 9.22 -13.91 3.48
CA TYR A 150 9.46 -14.02 2.04
C TYR A 150 10.29 -12.82 1.55
N PRO A 151 11.16 -12.95 0.53
CA PRO A 151 12.07 -11.88 0.09
C PRO A 151 11.34 -10.78 -0.71
N GLU A 152 10.29 -10.21 -0.14
CA GLU A 152 9.53 -9.14 -0.76
C GLU A 152 10.14 -7.76 -0.58
N SER A 153 10.48 -7.43 0.66
CA SER A 153 10.91 -6.10 1.05
C SER A 153 12.43 -6.02 1.05
N VAL A 154 13.02 -6.22 -0.13
CA VAL A 154 14.47 -6.18 -0.35
C VAL A 154 14.84 -4.83 -0.98
N PHE A 155 15.95 -4.24 -0.51
CA PHE A 155 16.50 -3.00 -1.08
C PHE A 155 16.89 -3.22 -2.56
N PRO A 156 16.64 -2.26 -3.49
CA PRO A 156 16.27 -0.86 -3.27
C PRO A 156 14.77 -0.57 -3.06
N PHE A 157 14.48 0.33 -2.13
CA PHE A 157 13.11 0.79 -1.84
C PHE A 157 12.70 2.04 -2.63
N ALA A 158 13.63 2.97 -2.85
CA ALA A 158 13.36 4.29 -3.45
C ALA A 158 13.82 4.36 -4.91
N HIS A 159 13.43 5.43 -5.60
CA HIS A 159 13.83 5.69 -7.00
C HIS A 159 15.29 6.15 -7.10
N GLN A 160 15.73 6.97 -6.14
CA GLN A 160 17.07 7.52 -6.05
C GLN A 160 18.10 6.43 -5.76
N VAL A 161 19.33 6.60 -6.27
CA VAL A 161 20.46 5.74 -5.90
C VAL A 161 20.92 6.08 -4.49
N LEU A 162 20.83 5.11 -3.59
CA LEU A 162 21.19 5.25 -2.18
C LEU A 162 22.18 4.16 -1.79
N THR A 163 22.98 4.39 -0.74
CA THR A 163 23.70 3.32 -0.06
C THR A 163 22.86 2.85 1.13
N ASP A 164 22.50 1.58 1.14
CA ASP A 164 21.83 0.95 2.27
C ASP A 164 22.79 0.83 3.46
N HIS A 165 22.43 1.45 4.58
CA HIS A 165 23.23 1.41 5.81
C HIS A 165 23.27 0.02 6.48
N LEU A 166 22.36 -0.90 6.16
CA LEU A 166 22.33 -2.24 6.75
C LEU A 166 23.10 -3.28 5.93
N SER A 167 23.02 -3.25 4.60
CA SER A 167 23.73 -4.19 3.71
C SER A 167 25.00 -3.62 3.08
N GLY A 168 25.17 -2.30 3.03
CA GLY A 168 26.25 -1.62 2.30
C GLY A 168 26.06 -1.58 0.77
N LYS A 169 24.97 -2.14 0.24
CA LYS A 169 24.67 -2.12 -1.20
C LYS A 169 24.29 -0.71 -1.65
N THR A 170 24.67 -0.34 -2.87
CA THR A 170 24.28 0.92 -3.51
C THR A 170 23.42 0.62 -4.73
N ALA A 171 22.18 1.09 -4.74
CA ALA A 171 21.23 0.88 -5.84
C ALA A 171 20.05 1.88 -5.73
N GLY A 172 19.27 2.02 -6.81
CA GLY A 172 18.00 2.74 -6.82
C GLY A 172 17.12 2.27 -7.98
N ARG A 173 15.79 2.34 -7.84
CA ARG A 173 14.88 1.88 -8.92
C ARG A 173 14.99 2.70 -10.21
N GLY A 174 15.40 3.96 -10.10
CA GLY A 174 15.63 4.84 -11.24
C GLY A 174 16.95 4.60 -11.97
N GLU A 175 17.91 3.91 -11.33
CA GLU A 175 19.31 3.84 -11.77
C GLU A 175 19.46 3.40 -13.23
N ARG A 176 18.82 2.28 -13.61
CA ARG A 176 18.92 1.75 -14.98
C ARG A 176 18.23 2.63 -16.00
N GLY A 177 17.08 3.20 -15.64
CA GLY A 177 16.34 4.11 -16.52
C GLY A 177 17.11 5.41 -16.79
N GLU A 178 17.80 5.94 -15.78
CA GLU A 178 18.65 7.13 -15.91
C GLU A 178 19.86 6.82 -16.80
N ALA A 179 20.51 5.67 -16.58
CA ALA A 179 21.66 5.24 -17.36
C ALA A 179 21.34 5.03 -18.85
N SER A 180 20.14 4.51 -19.19
CA SER A 180 19.73 4.29 -20.58
C SER A 180 18.88 5.41 -21.20
N GLY A 181 18.56 6.47 -20.44
CA GLY A 181 17.68 7.54 -20.93
C GLY A 181 16.21 7.14 -21.06
N THR A 182 15.82 6.02 -20.46
CA THR A 182 14.47 5.43 -20.55
C THR A 182 13.61 5.68 -19.31
N THR A 183 14.01 6.60 -18.42
CA THR A 183 13.22 6.95 -17.24
C THR A 183 11.79 7.43 -17.57
N PRO A 184 10.74 6.82 -17.01
CA PRO A 184 9.34 7.27 -17.18
C PRO A 184 9.01 8.45 -16.26
N LYS A 185 7.98 9.22 -16.60
CA LYS A 185 7.26 10.05 -15.62
C LYS A 185 6.38 9.16 -14.78
N ARG A 186 6.42 9.29 -13.45
CA ARG A 186 5.80 8.30 -12.56
C ARG A 186 5.07 8.92 -11.37
N PHE A 187 3.88 8.42 -11.08
CA PHE A 187 3.15 8.69 -9.86
C PHE A 187 3.11 7.44 -8.98
N GLU A 188 3.55 7.61 -7.73
CA GLU A 188 3.41 6.62 -6.65
C GLU A 188 2.24 7.03 -5.75
N ILE A 189 1.07 6.42 -5.96
CA ILE A 189 -0.15 6.70 -5.21
C ILE A 189 -0.37 5.59 -4.21
N ASN A 190 -0.26 5.88 -2.92
CA ASN A 190 -0.47 4.89 -1.86
C ASN A 190 -1.57 5.35 -0.92
N THR A 191 -2.19 4.39 -0.23
CA THR A 191 -3.18 4.69 0.81
C THR A 191 -2.52 4.59 2.18
N ALA A 192 -3.23 5.04 3.21
CA ALA A 192 -2.78 4.88 4.59
C ALA A 192 -2.42 3.42 4.91
N ASN A 193 -3.16 2.43 4.37
CA ASN A 193 -2.86 1.01 4.59
C ASN A 193 -1.44 0.62 4.18
N GLU A 194 -0.94 1.09 3.05
CA GLU A 194 0.42 0.77 2.60
C GLU A 194 1.49 1.37 3.53
N TYR A 195 1.22 2.49 4.21
CA TYR A 195 2.14 3.00 5.24
C TYR A 195 2.18 2.07 6.46
N TRP A 196 1.02 1.65 6.96
CA TRP A 196 0.88 0.79 8.15
C TRP A 196 1.29 -0.68 7.93
N VAL A 197 1.11 -1.18 6.71
CA VAL A 197 1.19 -2.63 6.43
C VAL A 197 2.33 -2.95 5.48
N LYS A 198 2.72 -1.99 4.63
CA LYS A 198 3.75 -2.15 3.60
C LYS A 198 4.98 -1.24 3.77
N ALA A 199 5.10 -0.54 4.89
CA ALA A 199 6.22 0.37 5.17
C ALA A 199 6.48 1.36 4.02
N CYS A 200 5.40 1.93 3.47
CA CYS A 200 5.44 2.77 2.29
C CYS A 200 6.39 3.96 2.41
N SER A 201 6.68 4.45 3.63
CA SER A 201 7.62 5.55 3.85
C SER A 201 9.00 5.32 3.24
N LEU A 202 9.45 4.07 3.12
CA LEU A 202 10.74 3.72 2.49
C LEU A 202 10.83 4.09 1.00
N LEU A 203 9.71 4.41 0.34
CA LEU A 203 9.72 5.00 -1.01
C LEU A 203 10.33 6.40 -1.06
N HIS A 204 10.27 7.14 0.05
CA HIS A 204 10.59 8.56 0.09
C HIS A 204 11.42 8.96 1.33
N THR A 205 12.00 7.98 2.02
CA THR A 205 13.04 8.16 3.03
C THR A 205 14.27 7.35 2.66
N ASP A 206 15.46 7.80 3.08
CA ASP A 206 16.64 6.94 3.01
C ASP A 206 16.52 5.75 3.98
N THR A 207 17.48 4.83 3.92
CA THR A 207 17.45 3.64 4.79
C THR A 207 17.64 3.97 6.27
N GLN A 208 18.07 5.18 6.63
CA GLN A 208 18.18 5.68 8.00
C GLN A 208 16.97 6.52 8.44
N GLY A 209 15.96 6.65 7.57
CA GLY A 209 14.72 7.37 7.85
C GLY A 209 14.81 8.88 7.69
N ASN A 210 15.73 9.40 6.87
CA ASN A 210 15.77 10.81 6.52
C ASN A 210 14.90 11.07 5.27
N ASP A 211 14.15 12.17 5.26
CA ASP A 211 13.31 12.55 4.12
C ASP A 211 14.16 12.73 2.85
N LEU A 212 13.76 12.10 1.73
CA LEU A 212 14.40 12.28 0.42
C LEU A 212 13.74 13.41 -0.37
N LEU A 213 14.54 14.10 -1.20
CA LEU A 213 14.02 14.99 -2.22
C LEU A 213 13.38 14.18 -3.34
N ASP A 214 12.25 14.66 -3.85
CA ASP A 214 11.55 13.98 -4.94
C ASP A 214 12.39 14.01 -6.23
N PRO A 215 12.50 12.88 -6.96
CA PRO A 215 13.10 12.89 -8.29
C PRO A 215 12.29 13.78 -9.24
N GLU A 216 12.96 14.41 -10.21
CA GLU A 216 12.30 15.31 -11.17
C GLU A 216 11.21 14.63 -12.01
N ASN A 217 11.27 13.31 -12.16
CA ASN A 217 10.33 12.50 -12.93
C ASN A 217 9.34 11.71 -12.06
N VAL A 218 9.34 11.90 -10.74
CA VAL A 218 8.44 11.16 -9.84
C VAL A 218 7.64 12.11 -8.94
N ARG A 219 6.38 11.76 -8.65
CA ARG A 219 5.59 12.36 -7.57
C ARG A 219 5.00 11.28 -6.68
N PHE A 220 4.88 11.59 -5.39
CA PHE A 220 4.36 10.70 -4.37
C PHE A 220 3.09 11.27 -3.76
N TYR A 221 2.06 10.44 -3.63
CA TYR A 221 0.79 10.85 -3.03
C TYR A 221 0.33 9.79 -2.03
N LEU A 222 0.14 10.20 -0.78
CA LEU A 222 -0.70 9.50 0.18
C LEU A 222 -2.15 9.94 -0.05
N LEU A 223 -3.05 9.01 -0.33
CA LEU A 223 -4.49 9.23 -0.17
C LEU A 223 -4.83 8.95 1.29
N SER A 224 -5.04 10.03 2.05
CA SER A 224 -5.09 10.05 3.50
C SER A 224 -6.29 9.27 4.02
N GLY A 225 -6.08 8.44 5.04
CA GLY A 225 -7.16 7.75 5.75
C GLY A 225 -7.84 6.64 4.95
N LEU A 226 -7.30 6.19 3.81
CA LEU A 226 -7.87 5.10 3.00
C LEU A 226 -7.33 3.71 3.39
N SER A 227 -8.17 2.69 3.26
CA SER A 227 -7.80 1.27 3.28
C SER A 227 -7.13 0.79 1.99
N HIS A 228 -6.69 -0.48 1.91
CA HIS A 228 -6.07 -1.02 0.68
C HIS A 228 -7.07 -1.07 -0.49
N GLY A 229 -8.31 -1.47 -0.19
CA GLY A 229 -9.45 -1.42 -1.11
C GLY A 229 -10.60 -0.58 -0.52
N VAL A 230 -11.73 -0.52 -1.23
CA VAL A 230 -12.93 0.21 -0.77
C VAL A 230 -13.83 -0.75 0.02
N GLY A 231 -14.12 -0.40 1.27
CA GLY A 231 -15.03 -1.11 2.16
C GLY A 231 -16.47 -0.61 2.11
N ASP A 232 -17.26 -1.08 3.08
CA ASP A 232 -18.67 -0.81 3.30
C ASP A 232 -18.91 -0.39 4.76
N ILE A 233 -19.46 0.81 4.96
CA ILE A 233 -19.72 1.40 6.29
C ILE A 233 -20.79 0.66 7.10
N THR A 234 -21.49 -0.31 6.52
CA THR A 234 -22.49 -1.15 7.18
C THR A 234 -21.95 -2.51 7.60
N ASN A 235 -20.72 -2.85 7.17
CA ASN A 235 -20.12 -4.15 7.37
C ASN A 235 -18.84 -4.05 8.20
N LYS A 236 -18.73 -4.87 9.25
CA LYS A 236 -17.50 -4.97 10.06
C LYS A 236 -16.55 -6.07 9.57
N GLY A 237 -17.04 -7.01 8.77
CA GLY A 237 -16.29 -8.19 8.34
C GLY A 237 -15.66 -8.92 9.54
N GLU A 238 -14.35 -9.12 9.48
CA GLU A 238 -13.55 -9.71 10.56
C GLU A 238 -13.02 -8.65 11.56
N GLY A 239 -13.30 -7.36 11.31
CA GLY A 239 -12.79 -6.23 12.08
C GLY A 239 -13.67 -5.84 13.28
N GLN A 240 -13.11 -5.04 14.18
CA GLN A 240 -13.80 -4.49 15.35
C GLN A 240 -14.78 -3.36 14.98
N GLN A 241 -14.42 -2.57 13.97
CA GLN A 241 -15.19 -1.43 13.48
C GLN A 241 -15.73 -1.66 12.07
N PHE A 242 -16.59 -0.77 11.58
CA PHE A 242 -17.05 -0.82 10.20
C PHE A 242 -15.88 -0.63 9.23
N THR A 243 -15.97 -1.25 8.07
CA THR A 243 -14.93 -1.10 7.04
C THR A 243 -14.98 0.29 6.42
N ASN A 244 -13.83 0.72 5.90
CA ASN A 244 -13.62 2.07 5.41
C ASN A 244 -14.03 2.20 3.93
N ALA A 245 -15.02 3.05 3.63
CA ALA A 245 -15.55 3.22 2.28
C ALA A 245 -14.95 4.40 1.49
N VAL A 246 -13.94 5.09 2.02
CA VAL A 246 -13.32 6.21 1.28
C VAL A 246 -12.67 5.68 -0.01
N SER A 247 -13.03 6.28 -1.14
CA SER A 247 -12.69 5.76 -2.46
C SER A 247 -11.60 6.58 -3.16
N PRO A 248 -10.58 5.94 -3.76
CA PRO A 248 -9.50 6.66 -4.43
C PRO A 248 -9.87 7.13 -5.85
N HIS A 249 -11.00 6.67 -6.40
CA HIS A 249 -11.27 6.73 -7.84
C HIS A 249 -11.31 8.16 -8.41
N ALA A 250 -11.80 9.13 -7.65
CA ALA A 250 -11.86 10.52 -8.11
C ALA A 250 -10.45 11.13 -8.23
N ALA A 251 -9.59 10.89 -7.23
CA ALA A 251 -8.19 11.27 -7.31
C ALA A 251 -7.45 10.53 -8.42
N HIS A 252 -7.73 9.24 -8.64
CA HIS A 252 -7.13 8.49 -9.75
C HIS A 252 -7.46 9.08 -11.11
N ARG A 253 -8.71 9.50 -11.35
CA ARG A 253 -9.09 10.15 -12.61
C ARG A 253 -8.32 11.45 -12.83
N ALA A 254 -8.26 12.30 -11.81
CA ALA A 254 -7.53 13.56 -11.88
C ALA A 254 -6.01 13.35 -12.08
N LEU A 255 -5.43 12.40 -11.37
CA LEU A 255 -4.00 12.08 -11.48
C LEU A 255 -3.65 11.36 -12.78
N LEU A 256 -4.54 10.57 -13.37
CA LEU A 256 -4.31 10.00 -14.69
C LEU A 256 -4.29 11.09 -15.76
N ALA A 257 -5.21 12.07 -15.69
CA ALA A 257 -5.19 13.24 -16.57
C ALA A 257 -3.92 14.08 -16.36
N ALA A 258 -3.52 14.32 -15.11
CA ALA A 258 -2.29 15.06 -14.82
C ALA A 258 -1.02 14.33 -15.28
N LEU A 259 -1.00 12.99 -15.27
CA LEU A 259 0.12 12.21 -15.79
C LEU A 259 0.20 12.32 -17.32
N ASP A 260 -0.94 12.25 -18.01
CA ASP A 260 -1.01 12.47 -19.46
C ASP A 260 -0.47 13.85 -19.83
N GLU A 261 -0.99 14.93 -19.22
CA GLU A 261 -0.52 16.31 -19.45
C GLU A 261 0.99 16.46 -19.13
N TRP A 262 1.51 15.74 -18.14
CA TRP A 262 2.93 15.77 -17.82
C TRP A 262 3.80 15.11 -18.90
N VAL A 263 3.32 14.00 -19.47
CA VAL A 263 4.02 13.23 -20.49
C VAL A 263 3.91 13.89 -21.86
N SER A 264 2.71 14.28 -22.28
CA SER A 264 2.42 14.73 -23.65
C SER A 264 2.67 16.23 -23.85
N GLU A 265 2.48 17.05 -22.81
CA GLU A 265 2.60 18.51 -22.90
C GLU A 265 3.75 19.09 -22.06
N GLY A 266 4.32 18.29 -21.14
CA GLY A 266 5.34 18.77 -20.19
C GLY A 266 4.78 19.60 -19.05
N THR A 267 3.45 19.60 -18.85
CA THR A 267 2.79 20.35 -17.77
C THR A 267 3.17 19.77 -16.42
N THR A 268 3.80 20.56 -15.55
CA THR A 268 4.21 20.10 -14.21
C THR A 268 2.97 19.65 -13.41
N PRO A 269 3.00 18.45 -12.82
CA PRO A 269 1.88 17.94 -12.01
C PRO A 269 1.84 18.60 -10.63
N PRO A 270 0.80 18.34 -9.82
CA PRO A 270 0.83 18.70 -8.40
C PRO A 270 2.10 18.21 -7.70
N GLU A 271 2.56 18.99 -6.72
CA GLU A 271 3.67 18.57 -5.87
C GLU A 271 3.26 17.39 -4.98
N SER A 272 4.23 16.58 -4.59
CA SER A 272 3.99 15.40 -3.76
C SER A 272 3.33 15.78 -2.44
N GLN A 273 2.40 14.94 -1.99
CA GLN A 273 1.73 15.07 -0.69
C GLN A 273 1.87 13.76 0.06
N ILE A 274 2.82 13.70 0.98
CA ILE A 274 3.20 12.53 1.78
C ILE A 274 3.61 12.99 3.17
N PRO A 275 3.54 12.12 4.19
CA PRO A 275 4.09 12.43 5.50
C PRO A 275 5.60 12.64 5.42
N ARG A 276 6.10 13.67 6.09
CA ARG A 276 7.53 13.98 6.20
C ARG A 276 7.95 13.87 7.66
N ARG A 277 9.07 13.20 7.93
CA ARG A 277 9.60 13.02 9.29
C ARG A 277 9.76 14.37 10.01
N SER A 278 10.18 15.37 9.26
CA SER A 278 10.41 16.73 9.77
C SER A 278 9.15 17.54 10.07
N VAL A 279 7.95 17.05 9.71
CA VAL A 279 6.70 17.83 9.75
C VAL A 279 5.59 17.08 10.48
N ASP A 280 5.17 15.93 9.95
CA ASP A 280 3.87 15.32 10.25
C ASP A 280 3.86 13.79 10.20
N ALA A 281 5.03 13.15 10.25
CA ALA A 281 5.14 11.69 10.34
C ALA A 281 5.35 11.19 11.77
N ALA A 282 4.74 10.04 12.09
CA ALA A 282 4.93 9.30 13.34
C ALA A 282 5.83 8.08 13.10
N LEU A 283 6.83 7.89 13.96
CA LEU A 283 7.76 6.75 13.86
C LEU A 283 7.09 5.46 14.37
N ALA A 284 7.18 4.39 13.59
CA ALA A 284 6.91 3.05 14.09
C ALA A 284 8.14 2.49 14.81
N VAL A 285 7.93 1.96 16.00
CA VAL A 285 8.98 1.35 16.82
C VAL A 285 8.98 -0.17 16.58
N PRO A 286 10.08 -0.73 16.03
CA PRO A 286 10.20 -2.17 15.86
C PRO A 286 10.31 -2.86 17.22
N GLN A 287 9.70 -4.04 17.35
CA GLN A 287 9.85 -4.89 18.52
C GLN A 287 10.90 -5.97 18.23
N PRO A 288 12.06 -5.97 18.90
CA PRO A 288 13.15 -6.91 18.59
C PRO A 288 12.69 -8.37 18.58
N GLY A 289 12.84 -9.02 17.42
CA GLY A 289 12.46 -10.43 17.24
C GLY A 289 10.97 -10.68 16.97
N SER A 290 10.13 -9.65 16.92
CA SER A 290 8.75 -9.74 16.41
C SER A 290 8.69 -9.29 14.96
N LEU A 291 7.78 -9.89 14.18
CA LEU A 291 7.49 -9.52 12.80
C LEU A 291 6.69 -8.20 12.69
N THR A 292 6.23 -7.67 13.82
CA THR A 292 5.43 -6.44 13.88
C THR A 292 6.09 -5.40 14.77
N GLY A 293 5.62 -4.17 14.65
CA GLY A 293 6.04 -3.03 15.43
C GLY A 293 4.84 -2.32 16.02
N ILE A 294 5.10 -1.22 16.73
CA ILE A 294 4.09 -0.40 17.37
C ILE A 294 4.33 1.05 16.97
N VAL A 295 3.32 1.74 16.48
CA VAL A 295 3.29 3.20 16.46
C VAL A 295 2.71 3.67 17.80
N PRO A 296 3.48 4.33 18.68
CA PRO A 296 2.97 4.78 19.97
C PRO A 296 1.78 5.74 19.81
N GLN A 297 0.80 5.65 20.70
CA GLN A 297 -0.46 6.41 20.59
C GLN A 297 -0.22 7.92 20.65
N ASP A 298 0.67 8.35 21.54
CA ASP A 298 1.10 9.74 21.73
C ASP A 298 1.92 10.26 20.54
N GLU A 299 2.80 9.43 19.98
CA GLU A 299 3.57 9.77 18.78
C GLU A 299 2.66 9.97 17.56
N LEU A 300 1.63 9.12 17.42
CA LEU A 300 0.62 9.25 16.37
C LEU A 300 -0.29 10.47 16.56
N GLY A 301 -0.59 10.81 17.82
CA GLY A 301 -1.62 11.79 18.19
C GLY A 301 -3.03 11.18 18.26
N TRP A 302 -3.15 9.87 18.43
CA TRP A 302 -4.44 9.18 18.35
C TRP A 302 -5.35 9.47 19.56
N PRO A 303 -6.59 9.93 19.34
CA PRO A 303 -7.50 10.27 20.42
C PRO A 303 -8.06 9.03 21.12
N ASP A 304 -8.39 9.16 22.41
CA ASP A 304 -9.08 8.12 23.18
C ASP A 304 -10.55 8.04 22.77
N ILE A 305 -10.84 7.31 21.68
CA ILE A 305 -12.21 7.14 21.16
C ILE A 305 -12.92 6.00 21.94
N PRO A 306 -14.08 6.27 22.58
CA PRO A 306 -14.82 5.24 23.30
C PRO A 306 -15.17 4.02 22.44
N GLY A 307 -14.87 2.82 22.96
CA GLY A 307 -15.18 1.55 22.28
C GLY A 307 -14.25 1.22 21.10
N VAL A 308 -13.13 1.93 20.95
CA VAL A 308 -12.11 1.67 19.93
C VAL A 308 -10.81 1.25 20.60
N THR A 309 -10.27 0.10 20.18
CA THR A 309 -8.96 -0.37 20.63
C THR A 309 -7.88 0.23 19.73
N TYR A 310 -6.88 0.87 20.34
CA TYR A 310 -5.63 1.24 19.68
C TYR A 310 -4.48 0.44 20.27
N ASN A 311 -3.74 -0.29 19.42
CA ASN A 311 -2.53 -1.02 19.82
C ASN A 311 -1.30 -0.65 18.96
N GLY A 312 -1.44 0.31 18.03
CA GLY A 312 -0.36 0.76 17.16
C GLY A 312 0.22 -0.30 16.22
N LEU A 313 -0.44 -1.45 16.03
CA LEU A 313 0.11 -2.57 15.26
C LEU A 313 0.48 -2.14 13.83
N THR A 314 1.75 -2.30 13.49
CA THR A 314 2.30 -2.05 12.15
C THR A 314 3.19 -3.21 11.73
N THR A 315 3.44 -3.36 10.44
CA THR A 315 4.47 -4.30 9.97
C THR A 315 5.86 -3.73 10.26
N THR A 316 6.86 -4.59 10.51
CA THR A 316 8.28 -4.19 10.62
C THR A 316 9.05 -4.60 9.36
N ARG A 317 10.02 -3.78 8.92
CA ARG A 317 10.90 -4.11 7.79
C ARG A 317 12.29 -4.48 8.25
N TYR A 318 12.57 -5.79 8.34
CA TYR A 318 13.91 -6.28 8.66
C TYR A 318 14.80 -6.38 7.43
N HIS A 319 16.10 -6.10 7.62
CA HIS A 319 17.11 -6.65 6.71
C HIS A 319 17.27 -8.14 7.03
N LEU A 320 16.54 -9.00 6.35
CA LEU A 320 16.59 -10.46 6.54
C LEU A 320 17.82 -11.09 5.86
N ASP A 321 18.26 -12.23 6.38
CA ASP A 321 19.33 -13.04 5.79
C ASP A 321 18.74 -14.23 5.01
N PHE A 322 18.68 -14.10 3.69
CA PHE A 322 18.21 -15.17 2.78
C PHE A 322 19.34 -16.08 2.28
N GLY A 323 20.56 -15.95 2.82
CA GLY A 323 21.72 -16.74 2.46
C GLY A 323 22.61 -16.09 1.38
N GLU A 324 23.79 -16.69 1.17
CA GLU A 324 24.87 -16.13 0.35
C GLU A 324 24.57 -16.06 -1.16
N ASP A 325 23.62 -16.88 -1.64
CA ASP A 325 23.27 -16.96 -3.07
C ASP A 325 22.12 -16.02 -3.47
N ILE A 326 21.65 -15.16 -2.55
CA ILE A 326 20.46 -14.33 -2.80
C ILE A 326 20.63 -13.37 -3.98
N ASP A 327 21.86 -12.90 -4.20
CA ASP A 327 22.20 -12.01 -5.33
C ASP A 327 22.14 -12.71 -6.68
N SER A 328 22.17 -14.04 -6.69
CA SER A 328 21.88 -14.88 -7.87
C SER A 328 20.41 -15.32 -7.94
N GLY A 329 19.54 -14.70 -7.13
CA GLY A 329 18.12 -15.04 -7.05
C GLY A 329 17.82 -16.31 -6.26
N ILE A 330 18.76 -16.84 -5.46
CA ILE A 330 18.59 -18.09 -4.73
C ILE A 330 18.54 -17.83 -3.22
N ALA A 331 17.37 -18.00 -2.61
CA ALA A 331 17.25 -18.01 -1.15
C ALA A 331 17.76 -19.36 -0.60
N SER A 332 19.04 -19.42 -0.20
CA SER A 332 19.66 -20.62 0.38
C SER A 332 19.40 -20.77 1.89
N ASN A 333 18.99 -19.69 2.56
CA ASN A 333 18.45 -19.72 3.93
C ASN A 333 16.95 -19.40 3.90
N TYR A 334 16.10 -20.42 4.10
CA TYR A 334 14.64 -20.23 4.13
C TYR A 334 13.93 -21.25 5.04
N PRO A 335 13.02 -20.81 5.93
CA PRO A 335 12.70 -19.41 6.22
C PRO A 335 13.82 -18.71 7.00
N PRO A 336 14.08 -17.41 6.76
CA PRO A 336 15.02 -16.64 7.57
C PRO A 336 14.49 -16.43 9.00
N SER A 337 15.39 -16.05 9.92
CA SER A 337 15.05 -15.62 11.27
C SER A 337 15.09 -14.10 11.39
N VAL A 338 14.18 -13.52 12.18
CA VAL A 338 14.21 -12.10 12.59
C VAL A 338 15.06 -11.86 13.85
N ALA A 339 15.46 -12.92 14.56
CA ALA A 339 16.22 -12.79 15.79
C ALA A 339 17.57 -12.10 15.54
N GLY A 340 17.81 -11.00 16.25
CA GLY A 340 19.04 -10.21 16.13
C GLY A 340 19.20 -9.47 14.79
N ARG A 341 18.17 -9.43 13.94
CA ARG A 341 18.21 -8.69 12.68
C ARG A 341 17.85 -7.23 12.90
N PRO A 342 18.55 -6.28 12.25
CA PRO A 342 18.17 -4.87 12.28
C PRO A 342 16.95 -4.61 11.40
N ALA A 343 16.18 -3.58 11.75
CA ALA A 343 15.03 -3.12 11.00
C ALA A 343 15.21 -1.69 10.49
N TYR A 344 14.62 -1.40 9.33
CA TYR A 344 14.55 -0.06 8.78
C TYR A 344 13.55 0.80 9.56
N PRO A 345 13.83 2.09 9.78
CA PRO A 345 12.85 3.02 10.32
C PRO A 345 11.73 3.25 9.31
N ILE A 346 10.49 3.17 9.77
CA ILE A 346 9.30 3.37 8.94
C ILE A 346 8.37 4.36 9.63
N PHE A 347 7.62 5.09 8.84
CA PHE A 347 6.77 6.17 9.33
C PHE A 347 5.35 6.05 8.78
N VAL A 348 4.38 6.54 9.54
CA VAL A 348 2.99 6.74 9.12
C VAL A 348 2.63 8.21 9.26
N SER A 349 1.50 8.66 8.69
CA SER A 349 1.01 10.02 8.95
C SER A 349 0.53 10.16 10.39
N LYS A 350 0.85 11.29 11.04
CA LYS A 350 0.13 11.74 12.24
C LYS A 350 -1.34 11.99 11.95
N VAL A 351 -2.13 12.10 13.00
CA VAL A 351 -3.57 12.39 12.93
C VAL A 351 -3.94 13.70 13.62
N ASP A 352 -5.07 14.27 13.25
CA ASP A 352 -5.69 15.42 13.91
C ASP A 352 -6.49 15.01 15.16
N GLU A 353 -7.14 15.97 15.82
CA GLU A 353 -7.96 15.69 17.01
C GLU A 353 -9.12 14.70 16.77
N ASP A 354 -9.48 14.48 15.51
CA ASP A 354 -10.51 13.54 15.10
C ASP A 354 -9.94 12.16 14.76
N GLY A 355 -8.63 11.96 14.85
CA GLY A 355 -7.97 10.71 14.46
C GLY A 355 -7.84 10.54 12.94
N ASN A 356 -8.07 11.59 12.14
CA ASN A 356 -7.90 11.56 10.70
C ASN A 356 -6.50 12.03 10.30
N GLU A 357 -5.88 11.39 9.31
CA GLU A 357 -4.51 11.71 8.89
C GLU A 357 -4.36 13.17 8.43
N VAL A 358 -3.28 13.84 8.87
CA VAL A 358 -3.00 15.24 8.52
C VAL A 358 -2.16 15.42 7.25
N ALA A 359 -1.32 14.43 6.93
CA ALA A 359 -0.49 14.44 5.73
C ALA A 359 -1.26 13.88 4.52
N GLY A 360 -0.77 14.18 3.32
CA GLY A 360 -1.32 13.62 2.08
C GLY A 360 -2.53 14.36 1.52
N VAL A 361 -3.11 13.78 0.48
CA VAL A 361 -4.31 14.24 -0.20
C VAL A 361 -5.54 13.80 0.59
N ARG A 362 -6.09 14.72 1.40
CA ARG A 362 -7.32 14.51 2.17
C ARG A 362 -8.54 14.71 1.27
N LEU A 363 -9.14 13.59 0.84
CA LEU A 363 -10.42 13.59 0.10
C LEU A 363 -11.55 14.19 0.95
N PRO A 364 -12.69 14.61 0.35
CA PRO A 364 -13.77 15.26 1.08
C PRO A 364 -14.27 14.49 2.32
N GLU A 365 -14.25 13.16 2.29
CA GLU A 365 -14.61 12.29 3.41
C GLU A 365 -13.67 12.44 4.62
N VAL A 366 -12.45 12.93 4.42
CA VAL A 366 -11.39 13.12 5.43
C VAL A 366 -11.19 14.59 5.80
N GLU A 367 -11.39 15.51 4.85
CA GLU A 367 -11.29 16.96 5.07
C GLU A 367 -12.60 17.55 5.66
N ALA A 368 -13.75 16.98 5.33
CA ALA A 368 -15.06 17.28 5.91
C ALA A 368 -15.66 16.01 6.56
N PRO A 369 -15.03 15.50 7.63
CA PRO A 369 -15.32 14.17 8.15
C PRO A 369 -16.67 14.07 8.85
N VAL A 370 -17.29 12.89 8.73
CA VAL A 370 -18.42 12.43 9.55
C VAL A 370 -18.03 11.28 10.47
N ALA A 371 -16.79 10.81 10.33
CA ALA A 371 -16.20 9.69 11.04
C ALA A 371 -14.67 9.87 11.08
N THR A 372 -14.02 9.11 11.96
CA THR A 372 -12.60 8.80 11.80
C THR A 372 -12.45 7.70 10.76
N THR A 373 -11.60 7.91 9.76
CA THR A 373 -11.25 6.91 8.75
C THR A 373 -9.76 6.58 8.80
N THR A 374 -9.43 5.29 8.88
CA THR A 374 -8.03 4.84 9.03
C THR A 374 -7.61 3.92 7.89
N GLY A 375 -6.30 3.78 7.69
CA GLY A 375 -5.72 2.73 6.83
C GLY A 375 -5.46 1.40 7.51
N TRP A 376 -5.61 1.33 8.84
CA TRP A 376 -5.36 0.14 9.66
C TRP A 376 -6.63 -0.26 10.41
N ALA A 377 -6.78 -1.54 10.69
CA ALA A 377 -7.90 -2.07 11.46
C ALA A 377 -7.45 -3.28 12.30
N LEU A 378 -8.18 -3.54 13.39
CA LEU A 378 -7.96 -4.71 14.25
C LEU A 378 -9.08 -5.73 14.09
N ARG A 379 -8.71 -7.00 14.18
CA ARG A 379 -9.64 -8.13 14.14
C ARG A 379 -10.43 -8.23 15.44
N ARG A 380 -11.70 -8.63 15.35
CA ARG A 380 -12.63 -8.79 16.49
C ARG A 380 -12.49 -10.15 17.19
N ALA A 381 -13.11 -10.29 18.36
CA ALA A 381 -13.28 -11.58 19.03
C ALA A 381 -13.78 -12.69 18.09
N GLY A 382 -13.18 -13.88 18.19
CA GLY A 382 -13.43 -15.02 17.29
C GLY A 382 -12.62 -15.02 15.99
N PHE A 383 -11.91 -13.93 15.69
CA PHE A 383 -11.08 -13.79 14.48
C PHE A 383 -9.62 -13.45 14.85
N SER A 384 -9.07 -14.01 15.92
CA SER A 384 -7.78 -13.58 16.50
C SER A 384 -7.77 -12.11 16.89
N GLU A 385 -8.49 -11.81 17.97
CA GLU A 385 -8.73 -10.46 18.46
C GLU A 385 -7.43 -9.66 18.62
N ASN A 386 -7.47 -8.38 18.23
CA ASN A 386 -6.36 -7.42 18.28
C ASN A 386 -5.18 -7.70 17.34
N GLU A 387 -5.28 -8.67 16.43
CA GLU A 387 -4.33 -8.76 15.31
C GLU A 387 -4.78 -7.89 14.12
N GLY A 388 -3.88 -7.66 13.18
CA GLY A 388 -4.12 -6.78 12.03
C GLY A 388 -5.20 -7.33 11.09
N CYS A 389 -6.16 -6.50 10.74
CA CYS A 389 -7.14 -6.77 9.70
C CYS A 389 -6.60 -6.20 8.37
N GLU A 390 -5.66 -6.94 7.79
CA GLU A 390 -4.54 -6.48 6.96
C GLU A 390 -4.83 -5.52 5.80
N SER A 391 -5.98 -5.66 5.12
CA SER A 391 -6.35 -4.81 3.97
C SER A 391 -7.41 -3.77 4.33
N ASN A 392 -7.95 -3.86 5.54
CA ASN A 392 -9.06 -3.04 5.99
C ASN A 392 -8.57 -1.81 6.75
N GLY A 393 -9.36 -0.77 6.60
CA GLY A 393 -9.37 0.42 7.42
C GLY A 393 -10.63 0.43 8.27
N GLN A 394 -10.72 1.42 9.15
CA GLN A 394 -11.88 1.58 10.01
C GLN A 394 -12.69 2.79 9.58
N HIS A 395 -14.00 2.70 9.73
CA HIS A 395 -14.92 3.82 9.74
C HIS A 395 -15.54 3.89 11.14
N ILE A 396 -15.23 4.94 11.89
CA ILE A 396 -15.65 5.14 13.28
C ILE A 396 -16.50 6.41 13.35
N PRO A 397 -17.84 6.30 13.29
CA PRO A 397 -18.74 7.45 13.22
C PRO A 397 -18.52 8.45 14.36
N PHE A 398 -18.74 9.72 14.08
CA PHE A 398 -18.89 10.74 15.12
C PHE A 398 -20.28 10.63 15.75
N ALA A 399 -20.41 11.11 16.99
CA ALA A 399 -21.73 11.34 17.58
C ALA A 399 -22.52 12.34 16.73
N VAL A 400 -23.83 12.12 16.56
CA VAL A 400 -24.67 13.03 15.77
C VAL A 400 -24.90 14.32 16.54
N THR A 401 -25.22 14.21 17.84
CA THR A 401 -25.55 15.35 18.70
C THR A 401 -24.49 15.58 19.78
N LYS A 402 -24.46 16.81 20.30
CA LYS A 402 -23.61 17.14 21.47
C LYS A 402 -23.96 16.29 22.69
N ALA A 403 -25.24 15.99 22.89
CA ALA A 403 -25.71 15.20 24.02
C ALA A 403 -25.15 13.77 23.97
N GLU A 404 -25.21 13.12 22.80
CA GLU A 404 -24.62 11.80 22.57
C GLU A 404 -23.11 11.79 22.81
N ARG A 405 -22.40 12.80 22.31
CA ARG A 405 -20.96 12.95 22.51
C ARG A 405 -20.60 13.04 24.00
N VAL A 406 -21.30 13.90 24.75
CA VAL A 406 -21.05 14.09 26.18
C VAL A 406 -21.34 12.82 26.98
N VAL A 407 -22.40 12.07 26.64
CA VAL A 407 -22.75 10.81 27.32
C VAL A 407 -21.73 9.71 27.03
N SER A 408 -21.26 9.60 25.79
CA SER A 408 -20.26 8.61 25.39
C SER A 408 -18.84 8.97 25.87
N GLY A 409 -18.58 10.24 26.18
CA GLY A 409 -17.25 10.73 26.54
C GLY A 409 -16.32 10.86 25.33
N ASP A 410 -16.87 10.93 24.11
CA ASP A 410 -16.09 11.05 22.88
C ASP A 410 -15.42 12.45 22.81
N PRO A 411 -14.08 12.51 22.66
CA PRO A 411 -13.38 13.79 22.57
C PRO A 411 -13.64 14.53 21.26
N ARG A 412 -14.04 13.82 20.20
CA ARG A 412 -14.23 14.36 18.85
C ARG A 412 -15.52 15.15 18.77
N LEU A 413 -15.54 16.29 18.08
CA LEU A 413 -16.77 17.09 17.96
C LEU A 413 -17.88 16.31 17.26
N SER A 414 -19.10 16.43 17.81
CA SER A 414 -20.30 15.86 17.17
C SER A 414 -20.60 16.55 15.84
N LEU A 415 -21.42 15.90 15.00
CA LEU A 415 -21.84 16.48 13.72
C LEU A 415 -22.59 17.80 13.93
N GLU A 416 -23.46 17.88 14.93
CA GLU A 416 -24.18 19.10 15.32
C GLU A 416 -23.21 20.23 15.72
N GLU A 417 -22.19 19.95 16.54
CA GLU A 417 -21.21 20.96 16.94
C GLU A 417 -20.34 21.43 15.76
N ARG A 418 -20.03 20.52 14.82
CA ARG A 418 -19.15 20.77 13.67
C ARG A 418 -19.84 21.54 12.55
N TYR A 419 -21.01 21.06 12.12
CA TYR A 419 -21.69 21.55 10.92
C TYR A 419 -22.94 22.38 11.23
N LYS A 420 -23.47 22.30 12.45
CA LYS A 420 -24.73 22.93 12.90
C LYS A 420 -25.98 22.34 12.24
N ASN A 421 -25.98 22.13 10.93
CA ASN A 421 -27.09 21.56 10.16
C ASN A 421 -26.59 20.91 8.85
N HIS A 422 -27.49 20.30 8.10
CA HIS A 422 -27.21 19.66 6.81
C HIS A 422 -26.55 20.62 5.79
N ASP A 423 -27.06 21.86 5.66
CA ASP A 423 -26.48 22.86 4.75
C ASP A 423 -25.01 23.17 5.10
N GLY A 424 -24.67 23.22 6.40
CA GLY A 424 -23.30 23.40 6.87
C GLY A 424 -22.38 22.24 6.48
N TYR A 425 -22.88 21.00 6.49
CA TYR A 425 -22.15 19.83 6.00
C TYR A 425 -21.92 19.92 4.48
N VAL A 426 -22.96 20.23 3.70
CA VAL A 426 -22.85 20.42 2.25
C VAL A 426 -21.84 21.51 1.90
N GLN A 427 -21.83 22.62 2.65
CA GLN A 427 -20.85 23.70 2.47
C GLN A 427 -19.41 23.25 2.78
N ALA A 428 -19.21 22.44 3.82
CA ALA A 428 -17.90 21.89 4.16
C ALA A 428 -17.37 20.96 3.05
N VAL A 429 -18.20 20.02 2.57
CA VAL A 429 -17.85 19.15 1.43
C VAL A 429 -17.56 19.96 0.18
N THR A 430 -18.40 20.95 -0.13
CA THR A 430 -18.20 21.85 -1.28
C THR A 430 -16.84 22.55 -1.22
N LYS A 431 -16.47 23.07 -0.03
CA LYS A 431 -15.19 23.74 0.18
C LYS A 431 -14.02 22.78 0.00
N ALA A 432 -14.10 21.57 0.56
CA ALA A 432 -13.07 20.54 0.41
C ALA A 432 -12.88 20.12 -1.05
N ALA A 433 -13.96 19.80 -1.76
CA ALA A 433 -13.91 19.38 -3.15
C ALA A 433 -13.35 20.49 -4.07
N ARG A 434 -13.77 21.74 -3.89
CA ARG A 434 -13.25 22.90 -4.66
C ARG A 434 -11.79 23.22 -4.34
N LYS A 435 -11.31 22.93 -3.14
CA LYS A 435 -9.88 23.04 -2.79
C LYS A 435 -9.06 22.03 -3.60
N LEU A 436 -9.51 20.77 -3.64
CA LEU A 436 -8.82 19.70 -4.39
C LEU A 436 -8.86 19.92 -5.91
N GLU A 437 -9.95 20.50 -6.45
CA GLU A 437 -10.01 20.92 -7.86
C GLU A 437 -8.90 21.92 -8.20
N LYS A 438 -8.73 22.96 -7.38
CA LYS A 438 -7.67 23.97 -7.56
C LYS A 438 -6.27 23.36 -7.44
N GLN A 439 -6.13 22.32 -6.63
CA GLN A 439 -4.90 21.56 -6.47
C GLN A 439 -4.73 20.46 -7.54
N ARG A 440 -5.69 20.32 -8.48
CA ARG A 440 -5.73 19.31 -9.55
C ARG A 440 -5.78 17.85 -9.04
N PHE A 441 -6.34 17.63 -7.86
CA PHE A 441 -6.62 16.30 -7.31
C PHE A 441 -8.07 15.84 -7.53
N LEU A 442 -8.95 16.71 -8.04
CA LEU A 442 -10.30 16.35 -8.49
C LEU A 442 -10.61 17.02 -9.83
N LEU A 443 -11.31 16.31 -10.70
CA LEU A 443 -11.86 16.91 -11.91
C LEU A 443 -13.16 17.68 -11.58
N PRO A 444 -13.56 18.67 -12.41
CA PRO A 444 -14.80 19.41 -12.18
C PRO A 444 -16.05 18.54 -12.03
N ALA A 445 -16.12 17.43 -12.78
CA ALA A 445 -17.21 16.46 -12.68
C ALA A 445 -17.24 15.76 -11.30
N ASP A 446 -16.08 15.41 -10.76
CA ASP A 446 -15.95 14.77 -9.45
C ASP A 446 -16.37 15.73 -8.33
N VAL A 447 -16.02 17.02 -8.45
CA VAL A 447 -16.49 18.06 -7.53
C VAL A 447 -18.01 18.13 -7.51
N GLN A 448 -18.65 18.14 -8.68
CA GLN A 448 -20.11 18.18 -8.75
C GLN A 448 -20.73 16.93 -8.12
N GLN A 449 -20.12 15.77 -8.34
CA GLN A 449 -20.60 14.51 -7.77
C GLN A 449 -20.52 14.53 -6.23
N TYR A 450 -19.39 14.96 -5.65
CA TYR A 450 -19.26 15.12 -4.20
C TYR A 450 -20.30 16.07 -3.59
N ILE A 451 -20.57 17.20 -4.25
CA ILE A 451 -21.57 18.17 -3.78
C ILE A 451 -22.97 17.53 -3.84
N LYS A 452 -23.29 16.83 -4.92
CA LYS A 452 -24.57 16.16 -5.10
C LYS A 452 -24.78 15.05 -4.06
N ASP A 453 -23.76 14.25 -3.81
CA ASP A 453 -23.84 13.16 -2.82
C ASP A 453 -23.99 13.73 -1.40
N ALA A 454 -23.32 14.83 -1.08
CA ALA A 454 -23.52 15.53 0.18
C ALA A 454 -24.94 16.09 0.33
N GLN A 455 -25.52 16.67 -0.74
CA GLN A 455 -26.90 17.17 -0.74
C GLN A 455 -27.94 16.05 -0.62
N ALA A 456 -27.62 14.86 -1.10
CA ALA A 456 -28.51 13.69 -1.07
C ALA A 456 -28.37 12.87 0.22
N SER A 457 -27.40 13.17 1.09
CA SER A 457 -27.16 12.41 2.31
C SER A 457 -28.18 12.73 3.40
N ASP A 458 -28.22 11.87 4.42
CA ASP A 458 -29.01 12.01 5.64
C ASP A 458 -28.23 12.70 6.78
N VAL A 459 -27.02 13.20 6.51
CA VAL A 459 -26.17 13.84 7.53
C VAL A 459 -26.87 15.08 8.08
N LEU A 460 -27.28 15.03 9.35
CA LEU A 460 -28.05 16.09 10.03
C LEU A 460 -29.38 16.44 9.31
N ASN A 461 -29.95 15.48 8.58
CA ASN A 461 -31.28 15.58 7.97
C ASN A 461 -32.22 14.62 8.73
N PRO A 462 -33.32 15.10 9.35
CA PRO A 462 -34.19 14.29 10.21
C PRO A 462 -35.01 13.22 9.49
#